data_AF-A0A820I1U8-F1
#
_entry.id   AF-A0A820I1U8-F1
#
_cell.length_a   1.000
_cell.length_b   1.000
_cell.length_c   1.000
_cell.angle_alpha   90.00
_cell.angle_beta   90.00
_cell.angle_gamma   90.00
#
_symmetry.space_group_name_H-M   'P 1'
#
loop_
_entity.id
_entity.type
_entity.pdbx_description
1 polymer ?
#
loop_
_entity_poly.entity_id
_entity_poly.type
_entity_poly.pdbx_seq_one_letter_code
_entity_poly.pdbx_strand_id
1 'polypeptide(L)'
;MSSTDSTINQINTAVTTIVLSLSIINFIFGGIGLIFNVLIFTRPSLRGEPCSLYFLFSTYFNLFFIFVIVPVRVVSEGFNLDLANFNLVICKTELFTFYVARTIPC
;
A
#
# COMPACT_ATOMS: atom_id res chain seq x y z
N MET A 1 35.02 -12.63 6.09
CA MET A 1 33.59 -12.28 6.24
C MET A 1 33.34 -12.03 7.70
N SER A 2 33.06 -10.78 8.07
CA SER A 2 32.93 -10.35 9.45
C SER A 2 31.63 -10.90 10.05
N SER A 3 31.62 -11.20 11.35
CA SER A 3 30.40 -11.55 12.09
C SER A 3 29.30 -10.48 11.93
N THR A 4 29.71 -9.23 11.74
CA THR A 4 28.82 -8.10 11.45
C THR A 4 28.06 -8.27 10.13
N ASP A 5 28.70 -8.81 9.08
CA ASP A 5 28.10 -9.00 7.76
C ASP A 5 26.98 -10.04 7.82
N SER A 6 27.16 -11.10 8.62
CA SER A 6 26.15 -12.12 8.83
C SER A 6 24.92 -11.61 9.58
N THR A 7 25.09 -10.73 10.57
CA THR A 7 23.97 -10.15 11.31
C THR A 7 23.15 -9.20 10.43
N ILE A 8 23.80 -8.38 9.61
CA ILE A 8 23.11 -7.46 8.68
C ILE A 8 22.25 -8.25 7.69
N ASN A 9 22.78 -9.34 7.12
CA ASN A 9 22.03 -10.16 6.18
C ASN A 9 20.80 -10.82 6.80
N GLN A 10 20.90 -11.31 8.04
CA GLN A 10 19.75 -11.89 8.76
C GLN A 10 18.63 -10.86 8.99
N ILE A 11 19.00 -9.62 9.35
CA ILE A 11 18.04 -8.54 9.56
C ILE A 11 17.33 -8.22 8.24
N ASN A 12 18.08 -8.04 7.15
CA ASN A 12 17.50 -7.73 5.84
C ASN A 12 16.52 -8.81 5.39
N THR A 13 16.89 -10.09 5.52
CA THR A 13 15.99 -11.21 5.18
C THR A 13 14.73 -11.23 6.05
N ALA A 14 14.86 -10.99 7.35
CA ALA A 14 13.71 -10.94 8.26
C ALA A 14 12.77 -9.77 7.90
N VAL A 15 13.32 -8.59 7.62
CA VAL A 15 12.54 -7.41 7.22
C VAL A 15 11.79 -7.68 5.93
N THR A 16 12.45 -8.17 4.87
CA THR A 16 11.80 -8.48 3.58
C THR A 16 10.68 -9.50 3.75
N THR A 17 10.89 -10.53 4.58
CA THR A 17 9.85 -11.55 4.85
C THR A 17 8.63 -10.96 5.55
N ILE A 18 8.85 -10.08 6.53
CA ILE A 18 7.78 -9.40 7.25
C ILE A 18 7.02 -8.45 6.32
N VAL A 19 7.72 -7.66 5.51
CA VAL A 19 7.07 -6.70 4.60
C VAL A 19 6.26 -7.41 3.53
N LEU A 20 6.78 -8.49 2.94
CA LEU A 20 6.04 -9.30 1.97
C LEU A 20 4.79 -9.94 2.58
N SER A 21 4.91 -10.54 3.77
CA SER A 21 3.76 -11.19 4.44
C SER A 21 2.68 -10.18 4.83
N LEU A 22 3.04 -9.04 5.42
CA LEU A 22 2.10 -7.96 5.71
C LEU A 22 1.46 -7.39 4.45
N SER A 23 2.23 -7.24 3.37
CA SER A 23 1.71 -6.74 2.08
C SER A 23 0.65 -7.68 1.49
N ILE A 24 0.89 -8.99 1.54
CA ILE A 24 -0.09 -10.00 1.06
C ILE A 24 -1.35 -9.99 1.92
N ILE A 25 -1.21 -9.97 3.25
CA ILE A 25 -2.36 -9.90 4.18
C ILE A 25 -3.18 -8.64 3.90
N ASN A 26 -2.51 -7.49 3.77
CA ASN A 26 -3.17 -6.22 3.50
C ASN A 26 -3.84 -6.21 2.12
N PHE A 27 -3.23 -6.81 1.11
CA PHE A 27 -3.83 -6.94 -0.22
C PHE A 27 -5.15 -7.71 -0.19
N ILE A 28 -5.17 -8.87 0.50
CA ILE A 28 -6.36 -9.72 0.57
C ILE A 28 -7.44 -9.07 1.47
N PHE A 29 -7.12 -8.84 2.74
CA PHE A 29 -8.10 -8.34 3.71
C PHE A 29 -8.47 -6.88 3.46
N GLY A 30 -7.50 -6.04 3.14
CA GLY A 30 -7.73 -4.64 2.80
C GLY A 30 -8.51 -4.49 1.50
N GLY A 31 -8.19 -5.29 0.47
CA GLY A 31 -8.96 -5.31 -0.77
C GLY A 31 -10.44 -5.65 -0.54
N ILE A 32 -10.71 -6.74 0.20
CA ILE A 32 -12.08 -7.15 0.54
C ILE A 32 -12.80 -6.06 1.35
N GLY A 33 -12.17 -5.55 2.41
CA GLY A 33 -12.76 -4.53 3.29
C GLY A 33 -13.11 -3.23 2.53
N LEU A 34 -12.22 -2.78 1.64
CA LEU A 34 -12.47 -1.59 0.83
C LEU A 34 -13.59 -1.79 -0.20
N ILE A 35 -13.70 -2.98 -0.81
CA ILE A 35 -14.82 -3.30 -1.70
C ILE A 35 -16.15 -3.21 -0.93
N PHE A 36 -16.22 -3.74 0.29
CA PHE A 36 -17.40 -3.59 1.14
C PHE A 36 -17.70 -2.13 1.49
N ASN A 37 -16.67 -1.31 1.78
CA ASN A 37 -16.84 0.12 2.02
C ASN A 37 -17.45 0.83 0.81
N VAL A 38 -17.00 0.54 -0.41
CA VAL A 38 -17.61 1.09 -1.63
C VAL A 38 -19.08 0.68 -1.75
N LEU A 39 -19.39 -0.60 -1.52
CA LEU A 39 -20.77 -1.10 -1.59
C LEU A 39 -21.69 -0.44 -0.56
N ILE A 40 -21.19 -0.17 0.66
CA ILE A 40 -21.95 0.47 1.74
C ILE A 40 -22.17 1.96 1.43
N PHE A 41 -21.11 2.69 1.09
CA PHE A 41 -21.21 4.14 0.86
C PHE A 41 -21.90 4.50 -0.46
N THR A 42 -22.01 3.56 -1.40
CA THR A 42 -22.79 3.76 -2.63
C THR A 42 -24.30 3.67 -2.40
N ARG A 43 -24.76 3.21 -1.23
CA ARG A 43 -26.19 3.10 -0.92
C ARG A 43 -26.87 4.47 -0.94
N PRO A 44 -28.09 4.57 -1.51
CA PRO A 44 -28.81 5.84 -1.63
C PRO A 44 -29.12 6.49 -0.28
N SER A 45 -29.21 5.71 0.80
CA SER A 45 -29.42 6.21 2.16
C SER A 45 -28.23 6.98 2.74
N LEU A 46 -27.00 6.76 2.25
CA LEU A 46 -25.79 7.43 2.75
C LEU A 46 -25.27 8.52 1.80
N ARG A 47 -25.68 8.53 0.53
CA ARG A 47 -25.21 9.52 -0.47
C ARG A 47 -25.58 10.98 -0.17
N GLY A 48 -26.58 11.22 0.68
CA GLY A 48 -26.98 12.56 1.10
C GLY A 48 -26.03 13.18 2.14
N GLU A 49 -25.20 12.37 2.80
CA GLU A 49 -24.33 12.82 3.88
C GLU A 49 -22.94 13.19 3.37
N PRO A 50 -22.45 14.42 3.62
CA PRO A 50 -21.12 14.85 3.15
C PRO A 50 -20.00 14.01 3.75
N CYS A 51 -20.16 13.54 4.99
CA CYS A 51 -19.21 12.63 5.64
C CYS A 51 -19.09 11.29 4.91
N SER A 52 -20.20 10.74 4.42
CA SER A 52 -20.19 9.49 3.66
C SER A 52 -19.46 9.64 2.32
N LEU A 53 -19.60 10.81 1.67
CA LEU A 53 -18.87 11.10 0.44
C LEU A 53 -17.37 11.19 0.69
N TYR A 54 -16.94 11.85 1.78
CA TYR A 54 -15.53 11.91 2.16
C TYR A 54 -14.93 10.52 2.39
N PHE A 55 -15.63 9.65 3.13
CA PHE A 55 -15.18 8.27 3.35
C PHE A 55 -15.17 7.43 2.06
N LEU A 56 -16.10 7.69 1.14
CA LEU A 56 -16.11 7.05 -0.18
C LEU A 56 -14.90 7.47 -1.02
N PHE A 57 -14.55 8.76 -1.07
CA PHE A 57 -13.32 9.22 -1.74
C PHE A 57 -12.06 8.63 -1.10
N SER A 58 -11.98 8.64 0.24
CA SER A 58 -10.87 8.00 0.97
C SER A 58 -10.76 6.49 0.63
N THR A 59 -11.89 5.80 0.53
CA THR A 59 -11.93 4.38 0.12
C THR A 59 -11.36 4.18 -1.29
N TYR A 60 -11.66 5.07 -2.24
CA TYR A 60 -11.08 5.02 -3.58
C TYR A 60 -9.57 5.23 -3.59
N PHE A 61 -9.05 6.17 -2.81
CA PHE A 61 -7.60 6.36 -2.69
C PHE A 61 -6.91 5.16 -2.04
N ASN A 62 -7.54 4.55 -1.03
CA ASN A 62 -7.04 3.33 -0.41
C ASN A 62 -7.08 2.13 -1.38
N LEU A 63 -8.10 2.03 -2.24
CA LEU A 63 -8.15 1.02 -3.31
C LEU A 63 -6.99 1.20 -4.29
N PHE A 64 -6.75 2.44 -4.72
CA PHE A 64 -5.61 2.75 -5.57
C PHE A 64 -4.28 2.34 -4.92
N PHE A 65 -4.10 2.64 -3.62
CA PHE A 65 -2.89 2.25 -2.89
C PHE A 65 -2.70 0.73 -2.86
N ILE A 66 -3.75 -0.03 -2.52
CA ILE A 66 -3.67 -1.49 -2.46
C ILE A 66 -3.44 -2.12 -3.83
N PHE A 67 -4.06 -1.62 -4.90
CA PHE A 67 -3.96 -2.24 -6.22
C PHE A 67 -2.75 -1.78 -7.04
N VAL A 68 -2.17 -0.61 -6.75
CA VAL A 68 -1.05 -0.06 -7.53
C VAL A 68 0.24 -0.06 -6.72
N ILE A 69 0.23 0.49 -5.49
CA ILE A 69 1.45 0.69 -4.71
C ILE A 69 1.93 -0.60 -4.06
N VAL A 70 1.03 -1.40 -3.48
CA VAL A 70 1.41 -2.66 -2.81
C VAL A 70 2.04 -3.66 -3.81
N PRO A 71 1.50 -3.88 -5.02
CA PRO A 71 2.15 -4.74 -6.01
C PRO A 71 3.51 -4.22 -6.46
N VAL A 72 3.67 -2.90 -6.66
CA VAL A 72 4.97 -2.30 -7.02
C VAL A 72 6.01 -2.56 -5.92
N ARG A 73 5.63 -2.42 -4.65
CA ARG A 73 6.49 -2.78 -3.51
C ARG A 73 6.85 -4.26 -3.47
N VAL A 74 5.87 -5.14 -3.67
CA VAL A 74 6.11 -6.60 -3.72
C VAL A 74 7.05 -6.97 -4.87
N VAL A 75 6.92 -6.32 -6.03
CA VAL A 75 7.84 -6.53 -7.16
C VAL A 75 9.25 -6.02 -6.84
N SER A 76 9.36 -4.84 -6.24
CA SER A 76 10.64 -4.26 -5.85
C SER A 76 11.39 -5.11 -4.83
N GLU A 77 10.70 -5.59 -3.78
CA GLU A 77 11.33 -6.37 -2.71
C GLU A 77 11.48 -7.85 -3.05
N GLY A 78 10.51 -8.43 -3.76
CA GLY A 78 10.51 -9.85 -4.11
C GLY A 78 11.40 -10.19 -5.30
N PHE A 79 11.51 -9.29 -6.28
CA PHE A 79 12.27 -9.53 -7.52
C PHE A 79 13.48 -8.60 -7.70
N ASN A 80 13.81 -7.76 -6.71
CA ASN A 80 14.87 -6.73 -6.80
C ASN A 80 14.72 -5.79 -8.01
N LEU A 81 13.49 -5.63 -8.51
CA LEU A 81 13.14 -4.77 -9.64
C LEU A 81 12.66 -3.43 -9.10
N ASP A 82 13.60 -2.55 -8.81
CA ASP A 82 13.28 -1.22 -8.30
C ASP A 82 12.81 -0.32 -9.45
N LEU A 83 11.49 -0.20 -9.59
CA LEU A 83 10.82 0.66 -10.57
C LEU A 83 11.21 2.14 -10.40
N ALA A 84 11.64 2.55 -9.21
CA ALA A 84 12.11 3.91 -8.95
C ALA A 84 13.41 4.25 -9.70
N ASN A 85 14.24 3.23 -9.99
CA ASN A 85 15.48 3.42 -10.76
C ASN A 85 15.26 3.50 -12.27
N PHE A 86 14.10 3.06 -12.78
CA PHE A 86 13.79 3.14 -14.20
C PHE A 86 13.28 4.53 -14.63
N ASN A 87 12.56 5.24 -13.77
CA ASN A 87 12.01 6.55 -14.09
C ASN A 87 11.83 7.44 -12.86
N LEU A 88 12.39 8.66 -12.92
CA LEU A 88 12.31 9.69 -11.88
C LEU A 88 10.87 10.09 -11.56
N VAL A 89 9.96 10.03 -12.55
CA VAL A 89 8.52 10.28 -12.35
C VAL A 89 7.90 9.20 -11.47
N ILE A 90 8.22 7.92 -11.72
CA ILE A 90 7.70 6.79 -10.97
C ILE A 90 8.16 6.88 -9.52
N CYS A 91 9.45 7.14 -9.30
CA CYS A 91 10.02 7.37 -7.97
C CYS A 91 9.28 8.49 -7.21
N LYS A 92 9.07 9.66 -7.84
CA LYS A 92 8.32 10.77 -7.22
C LYS A 92 6.87 10.39 -6.91
N THR A 93 6.19 9.68 -7.81
CA THR A 93 4.80 9.27 -7.60
C THR A 93 4.67 8.23 -6.49
N GLU A 94 5.61 7.30 -6.39
CA GLU A 94 5.62 6.26 -5.36
C GLU A 94 5.90 6.86 -3.98
N LEU A 95 6.84 7.83 -3.91
CA LEU A 95 7.13 8.55 -2.68
C LEU A 95 5.95 9.42 -2.25
N PHE A 96 5.35 10.17 -3.20
CA PHE A 96 4.17 11.00 -2.93
C PHE A 96 2.99 10.18 -2.44
N THR A 97 2.64 9.09 -3.15
CA THR A 97 1.53 8.22 -2.77
C THR A 97 1.77 7.52 -1.45
N PHE A 98 3.00 7.08 -1.17
CA PHE A 98 3.36 6.50 0.12
C PHE A 98 3.17 7.48 1.29
N TYR A 99 3.62 8.72 1.14
CA TYR A 99 3.44 9.72 2.20
C TYR A 99 1.98 10.15 2.33
N VAL A 100 1.31 10.46 1.23
CA VAL A 100 -0.08 10.92 1.22
C VAL A 100 -1.03 9.87 1.77
N ALA A 101 -0.88 8.59 1.37
CA ALA A 101 -1.73 7.51 1.88
C ALA A 101 -1.49 7.23 3.38
N ARG A 102 -0.26 7.43 3.86
CA ARG A 102 0.07 7.34 5.30
C ARG A 102 -0.48 8.52 6.10
N THR A 103 -0.63 9.67 5.47
CA THR A 103 -1.31 10.87 5.99
C THR A 103 -2.76 11.00 5.55
N ILE A 104 -3.48 9.90 5.35
CA ILE A 104 -4.94 9.92 5.54
C ILE A 104 -5.22 9.48 6.99
N PRO A 105 -4.91 10.28 8.02
CA PRO A 105 -5.61 10.14 9.27
C PRO A 105 -7.06 10.59 9.04
N CYS A 106 -7.96 9.99 9.79
CA CYS A 106 -9.33 10.44 9.94
C CYS A 106 -9.42 11.96 10.14
#